data_AF-A0A8J1J3G8-F1
#
_entry.id   AF-A0A8J1J3G8-F1
#
_cell.length_a   1.000
_cell.length_b   1.000
_cell.length_c   1.000
_cell.angle_alpha   90.00
_cell.angle_beta   90.00
_cell.angle_gamma   90.00
#
_symmetry.space_group_name_H-M   'P 1'
#
loop_
_entity.id
_entity.type
_entity.pdbx_description
1 polymer ?
#
loop_
_entity_poly.entity_id
_entity_poly.type
_entity_poly.pdbx_seq_one_letter_code
_entity_poly.pdbx_strand_id
1 'polypeptide(L)'
;MNSTYAPNGYFQLKNGSQTSKLYSSIEHSSSCSLGQVVSLRCISCGVSYNSVASHKVGGTKAASGNWPWHVGLRYKTGLLCGGSIISPKWIVTAAHCVYG
;
A
#
# COMPACT_ATOMS: atom_id res chain seq x y z
N MET A 1 -17.76 5.42 19.04
CA MET A 1 -18.66 6.31 18.26
C MET A 1 -20.04 5.67 18.29
N ASN A 2 -20.97 6.20 19.10
CA ASN A 2 -22.29 5.57 19.34
C ASN A 2 -23.35 6.01 18.32
N SER A 3 -22.93 6.36 17.09
CA SER A 3 -23.88 6.68 16.01
C SER A 3 -24.06 5.43 15.16
N THR A 4 -25.28 4.89 15.16
CA THR A 4 -25.70 3.79 14.27
C THR A 4 -25.93 4.25 12.84
N TYR A 5 -25.88 5.56 12.58
CA TYR A 5 -26.04 6.19 11.27
C TYR A 5 -24.79 6.99 10.90
N ALA A 6 -24.29 6.79 9.68
CA ALA A 6 -23.19 7.58 9.11
C ALA A 6 -23.59 8.07 7.70
N PRO A 7 -23.64 9.39 7.45
CA PRO A 7 -24.01 9.92 6.14
C PRO A 7 -22.97 9.60 5.05
N ASN A 8 -21.70 9.43 5.42
CA ASN A 8 -20.64 8.93 4.54
C ASN A 8 -20.56 7.39 4.50
N GLY A 9 -21.50 6.73 5.19
CA GLY A 9 -21.66 5.28 5.25
C GLY A 9 -20.53 4.51 5.90
N TYR A 10 -20.71 3.20 5.87
CA TYR A 10 -19.80 2.15 6.28
C TYR A 10 -19.62 1.19 5.11
N PHE A 11 -18.50 0.48 5.12
CA PHE A 11 -18.26 -0.64 4.23
C PHE A 11 -18.37 -1.93 5.04
N GLN A 12 -19.34 -2.77 4.69
CA GLN A 12 -19.60 -4.06 5.34
C GLN A 12 -19.06 -5.19 4.48
N LEU A 13 -18.55 -6.24 5.12
CA LEU A 13 -18.14 -7.46 4.42
C LEU A 13 -19.37 -8.31 4.14
N LYS A 14 -19.51 -8.77 2.90
CA LYS A 14 -20.54 -9.75 2.54
C LYS A 14 -20.35 -11.04 3.33
N ASN A 15 -21.43 -11.59 3.86
CA ASN A 15 -21.38 -12.83 4.62
C ASN A 15 -21.04 -14.03 3.71
N GLY A 16 -19.91 -14.71 3.94
CA GLY A 16 -19.47 -15.87 3.15
C GLY A 16 -17.96 -16.15 3.21
N SER A 17 -17.53 -17.33 2.74
CA SER A 17 -16.11 -17.67 2.57
C SER A 17 -15.56 -16.91 1.35
N GLN A 18 -14.87 -15.80 1.61
CA GLN A 18 -14.43 -14.89 0.57
C GLN A 18 -13.04 -15.27 0.05
N THR A 19 -13.01 -15.89 -1.13
CA THR A 19 -11.76 -16.19 -1.88
C THR A 19 -11.46 -15.16 -2.98
N SER A 20 -12.26 -14.09 -3.08
CA SER A 20 -12.20 -13.09 -4.15
C SER A 20 -11.54 -11.78 -3.72
N LYS A 21 -11.35 -10.87 -4.67
CA LYS A 21 -10.71 -9.56 -4.44
C LYS A 21 -11.51 -8.76 -3.39
N LEU A 22 -10.81 -8.04 -2.51
CA LEU A 22 -11.42 -7.34 -1.38
C LEU A 22 -12.60 -6.42 -1.77
N TYR A 23 -12.53 -5.76 -2.92
CA TYR A 23 -13.58 -4.84 -3.37
C TYR A 23 -14.89 -5.52 -3.81
N SER A 24 -14.87 -6.78 -4.29
CA SER A 24 -16.10 -7.51 -4.62
C SER A 24 -16.84 -8.04 -3.39
N SER A 25 -16.10 -8.06 -2.30
CA SER A 25 -16.40 -8.65 -1.01
C SER A 25 -16.96 -7.65 0.00
N ILE A 26 -17.00 -6.37 -0.38
CA ILE A 26 -17.45 -5.26 0.44
C ILE A 26 -18.72 -4.66 -0.19
N GLU A 27 -19.65 -4.21 0.66
CA GLU A 27 -20.85 -3.48 0.27
C GLU A 27 -21.03 -2.22 1.13
N HIS A 28 -21.65 -1.19 0.56
CA HIS A 28 -21.91 0.05 1.26
C HIS A 28 -23.16 -0.09 2.16
N SER A 29 -23.09 0.43 3.37
CA SER A 29 -24.23 0.53 4.29
C SER A 29 -24.25 1.89 4.98
N SER A 30 -25.41 2.55 5.01
CA SER A 30 -25.62 3.79 5.75
C SER A 30 -25.86 3.57 7.25
N SER A 31 -25.98 2.32 7.71
CA SER A 31 -26.28 1.99 9.09
C SER A 31 -25.44 0.83 9.66
N CYS A 32 -25.15 0.90 10.96
CA CYS A 32 -24.45 -0.14 11.71
C CYS A 32 -25.13 -0.30 13.07
N SER A 33 -26.10 -1.20 13.17
CA SER A 33 -26.93 -1.42 14.38
C SER A 33 -26.14 -1.92 15.58
N LEU A 34 -25.08 -2.70 15.36
CA LEU A 34 -24.21 -3.23 16.42
C LEU A 34 -23.17 -2.22 16.91
N GLY A 35 -22.92 -1.13 16.17
CA GLY A 35 -21.88 -0.14 16.49
C GLY A 35 -20.45 -0.68 16.46
N GLN A 36 -20.24 -1.94 16.05
CA GLN A 36 -18.95 -2.60 15.94
C GLN A 36 -18.34 -2.26 14.57
N VAL A 37 -17.30 -1.43 14.57
CA VAL A 37 -16.64 -0.98 13.35
C VAL A 37 -15.12 -1.14 13.47
N VAL A 38 -14.49 -1.52 12.37
CA VAL A 38 -13.03 -1.45 12.23
C VAL A 38 -12.72 -0.20 11.42
N SER A 39 -11.98 0.72 12.01
CA SER A 39 -11.51 1.91 11.30
C SER A 39 -10.20 1.59 10.59
N LEU A 40 -10.19 1.79 9.27
CA LEU A 40 -8.98 1.71 8.47
C LEU A 40 -8.41 3.11 8.30
N ARG A 41 -7.11 3.28 8.60
CA ARG A 41 -6.37 4.50 8.31
C ARG A 41 -5.42 4.23 7.17
N CYS A 42 -5.61 4.93 6.05
CA CYS A 42 -4.65 4.89 4.96
C CYS A 42 -3.33 5.52 5.41
N ILE A 43 -2.23 4.89 5.03
CA ILE A 43 -0.92 5.52 5.03
C ILE A 43 -0.71 6.20 3.67
N SER A 44 -0.26 7.45 3.66
CA SER A 44 0.12 8.12 2.42
C SER A 44 1.37 7.45 1.85
N CYS A 45 1.27 6.91 0.64
CA CYS A 45 2.35 6.18 -0.03
C CYS A 45 2.27 6.36 -1.55
N GLY A 46 3.34 6.01 -2.27
CA GLY A 46 3.34 6.02 -3.75
C GLY A 46 3.36 7.40 -4.41
N VAL A 47 3.59 8.46 -3.63
CA VAL A 47 3.71 9.84 -4.15
C VAL A 47 5.13 10.10 -4.61
N SER A 48 5.30 10.42 -5.88
CA SER A 48 6.57 10.91 -6.42
C SER A 48 6.68 12.42 -6.23
N TYR A 49 7.88 12.92 -5.95
CA TYR A 49 8.13 14.36 -5.83
C TYR A 49 8.21 15.05 -7.20
N ASN A 50 8.35 14.29 -8.28
CA ASN A 50 8.39 14.81 -9.64
C ASN A 50 7.27 14.18 -10.48
N SER A 51 6.78 14.91 -11.47
CA SER A 51 5.88 14.37 -12.48
C SER A 51 6.61 13.33 -13.32
N VAL A 52 6.51 12.06 -12.94
CA VAL A 52 7.13 10.95 -13.68
C VAL A 52 6.33 10.74 -14.96
N ALA A 53 6.93 11.04 -16.11
CA ALA A 53 6.33 10.76 -17.40
C ALA A 53 6.00 9.27 -17.54
N SER A 54 4.87 8.96 -18.17
CA SER A 54 4.43 7.60 -18.44
C SER A 54 5.49 6.80 -19.21
N HIS A 55 5.54 5.49 -18.88
CA HIS A 55 6.38 4.42 -19.44
C HIS A 55 7.34 4.83 -20.57
N LYS A 56 8.65 4.82 -20.25
CA LYS A 56 9.72 4.98 -21.23
C LYS A 56 10.33 3.62 -21.55
N VAL A 57 10.06 3.10 -22.75
CA VAL A 57 10.79 1.93 -23.28
C VAL A 57 12.26 2.31 -23.47
N GLY A 58 13.18 1.46 -23.00
CA GLY A 58 14.63 1.75 -23.01
C GLY A 58 15.13 2.56 -21.82
N GLY A 59 14.22 3.17 -21.03
CA GLY A 59 14.54 3.87 -19.79
C GLY A 59 15.44 5.11 -19.96
N THR A 60 15.46 5.95 -18.93
CA THR A 60 16.44 7.02 -18.77
C THR A 60 16.87 7.08 -17.31
N LYS A 61 18.01 7.72 -17.03
CA LYS A 61 18.46 7.93 -15.66
C LYS A 61 17.37 8.67 -14.87
N ALA A 62 16.90 8.06 -13.78
CA ALA A 62 15.91 8.69 -12.91
C ALA A 62 16.51 9.91 -12.20
N ALA A 63 15.75 11.00 -12.13
CA ALA A 63 16.10 12.14 -11.29
C ALA A 63 15.84 11.80 -9.82
N SER A 64 16.56 12.48 -8.91
CA SER A 64 16.31 12.35 -7.48
C SER A 64 14.86 12.70 -7.17
N GLY A 65 14.20 11.87 -6.36
CA GLY A 65 12.79 12.05 -6.00
C GLY A 65 11.77 11.49 -7.00
N ASN A 66 12.18 10.97 -8.17
CA ASN A 66 11.23 10.30 -9.08
C ASN A 66 10.65 9.02 -8.48
N TRP A 67 11.46 8.30 -7.70
CA TRP A 67 11.09 7.05 -7.05
C TRP A 67 11.49 7.07 -5.57
N PRO A 68 10.81 7.88 -4.72
CA PRO A 68 11.24 8.10 -3.34
C PRO A 68 11.31 6.84 -2.47
N TRP A 69 10.55 5.81 -2.83
CA TRP A 69 10.55 4.52 -2.15
C TRP A 69 11.70 3.61 -2.59
N HIS A 70 12.42 3.90 -3.68
CA HIS A 70 13.47 3.04 -4.19
C HIS A 70 14.72 3.11 -3.29
N VAL A 71 15.24 1.94 -2.89
CA VAL A 71 16.43 1.85 -2.03
C VAL A 71 17.41 0.81 -2.57
N GLY A 72 18.70 1.05 -2.32
CA GLY A 72 19.77 0.09 -2.55
C GLY A 72 20.16 -0.61 -1.24
N LEU A 73 20.07 -1.93 -1.22
CA LEU A 73 20.54 -2.76 -0.12
C LEU A 73 22.03 -3.06 -0.32
N ARG A 74 22.85 -2.63 0.63
CA ARG A 74 24.30 -2.78 0.58
C ARG A 74 24.78 -3.78 1.62
N TYR A 75 25.76 -4.59 1.26
CA TYR A 75 26.41 -5.54 2.17
C TYR A 75 27.93 -5.49 1.98
N LYS A 76 28.65 -5.39 3.11
CA LYS A 76 30.10 -5.19 3.19
C LYS A 76 30.54 -3.94 2.40
N THR A 77 30.88 -4.10 1.13
CA THR A 77 31.43 -3.03 0.27
C THR A 77 30.61 -2.79 -1.00
N GLY A 78 29.55 -3.56 -1.24
CA GLY A 78 28.83 -3.56 -2.52
C GLY A 78 27.34 -3.29 -2.41
N LEU A 79 26.75 -2.82 -3.52
CA LEU A 79 25.31 -2.91 -3.75
C LEU A 79 24.97 -4.38 -4.05
N LEU A 80 24.06 -4.94 -3.25
CA LEU A 80 23.64 -6.34 -3.38
C LEU A 80 22.31 -6.42 -4.15
N CYS A 81 21.29 -5.69 -3.68
CA CYS A 81 19.94 -5.75 -4.20
C CYS A 81 19.24 -4.39 -4.15
N GLY A 82 18.06 -4.32 -4.76
CA GLY A 82 17.10 -3.25 -4.55
C GLY A 82 16.08 -3.56 -3.46
N GLY A 83 15.29 -2.56 -3.09
CA GLY A 83 14.12 -2.71 -2.24
C GLY A 83 13.13 -1.55 -2.41
N SER A 84 12.01 -1.63 -1.71
CA SER A 84 11.02 -0.55 -1.64
C SER A 84 10.63 -0.24 -0.20
N ILE A 85 10.64 1.04 0.15
CA ILE A 85 10.12 1.52 1.44
C ILE A 85 8.59 1.38 1.41
N ILE A 86 8.04 0.59 2.33
CA ILE A 86 6.58 0.39 2.47
C ILE A 86 6.01 1.07 3.72
N SER A 87 6.87 1.43 4.68
CA SER A 87 6.51 2.19 5.88
C SER A 87 7.76 2.81 6.51
N PRO A 88 7.64 3.66 7.56
CA PRO A 88 8.79 4.34 8.17
C PRO A 88 9.92 3.43 8.69
N LYS A 89 9.64 2.14 8.94
CA LYS A 89 10.60 1.18 9.51
C LYS A 89 10.73 -0.11 8.70
N TRP A 90 10.04 -0.23 7.56
CA TRP A 90 10.00 -1.46 6.79
C TRP A 90 10.33 -1.23 5.33
N ILE A 91 11.28 -2.04 4.84
CA ILE A 91 11.64 -2.19 3.44
C ILE A 91 11.22 -3.59 3.00
N VAL A 92 10.56 -3.70 1.86
CA VAL A 92 10.34 -4.98 1.19
C VAL A 92 11.43 -5.23 0.14
N THR A 93 11.90 -6.47 0.05
CA THR A 93 12.87 -6.93 -0.94
C THR A 93 12.62 -8.41 -1.26
N ALA A 94 13.38 -8.98 -2.20
CA ALA A 94 13.30 -10.39 -2.52
C ALA A 94 13.91 -11.24 -1.40
N ALA A 95 13.32 -12.40 -1.10
CA ALA A 95 13.79 -13.29 -0.04
C ALA A 95 15.26 -13.69 -0.22
N HIS A 96 15.66 -14.05 -1.45
CA HIS A 96 17.03 -14.45 -1.79
C HIS A 96 18.09 -13.34 -1.58
N CYS A 97 17.68 -12.08 -1.42
CA CYS A 97 18.59 -10.99 -1.06
C CYS A 97 18.96 -10.99 0.43
N VAL A 98 18.23 -11.75 1.26
CA VAL A 98 18.39 -11.80 2.72
C VAL A 98 18.74 -13.21 3.19
N TYR A 99 17.96 -14.20 2.77
CA TYR A 99 18.14 -15.61 3.06
C TYR A 99 17.97 -16.33 1.73
N GLY A 100 19.10 -16.73 1.13
CA GLY A 100 19.17 -17.37 -0.19
C GLY A 100 18.21 -18.55 -0.33
#